data_AF-A0A965J6K2-F1
#
_entry.id   AF-A0A965J6K2-F1
#
_cell.length_a   1.000
_cell.length_b   1.000
_cell.length_c   1.000
_cell.angle_alpha   90.00
_cell.angle_beta   90.00
_cell.angle_gamma   90.00
#
_symmetry.space_group_name_H-M   'P 1'
#
loop_
_entity.id
_entity.type
_entity.pdbx_description
1 polymer ?
#
loop_
_entity_poly.entity_id
_entity_poly.type
_entity_poly.pdbx_seq_one_letter_code
_entity_poly.pdbx_strand_id
1 'polypeptide(L)'
;MTTNSELKLVFDEPVQRKKAPKHLADLAPADRKAWAKELGFQPFRAAQVATHYFAHLSNDPEEWSDIPAAERQGIADALTPKLIELVTTRTTDGGMTRKDLWKLHDGVLVESVLMRYTDRTTVCISSQAGCGMNCPFCATGQAGLTRNLTA
;
A
#
# COMPACT_ATOMS: atom_id res chain seq x y z
N MET A 1 -21.02 -38.55 7.53
CA MET A 1 -19.80 -38.77 6.73
C MET A 1 -19.34 -37.41 6.24
N THR A 2 -18.43 -36.76 6.96
CA THR A 2 -17.75 -35.54 6.48
C THR A 2 -16.82 -35.97 5.36
N THR A 3 -17.20 -35.68 4.12
CA THR A 3 -16.27 -35.75 2.99
C THR A 3 -15.13 -34.79 3.29
N ASN A 4 -13.95 -35.34 3.60
CA ASN A 4 -12.72 -34.59 3.73
C ASN A 4 -12.34 -34.10 2.32
N SER A 5 -12.98 -33.04 1.84
CA SER A 5 -12.57 -32.43 0.57
C SER A 5 -11.22 -31.77 0.83
N GLU A 6 -10.18 -32.24 0.15
CA GLU A 6 -8.86 -31.62 0.23
C GLU A 6 -8.98 -30.12 -0.04
N LEU A 7 -8.42 -29.31 0.86
CA LEU A 7 -8.39 -27.86 0.69
C LEU A 7 -7.47 -27.55 -0.50
N LYS A 8 -8.04 -26.93 -1.53
CA LYS A 8 -7.27 -26.47 -2.69
C LYS A 8 -6.48 -25.23 -2.29
N LEU A 9 -5.18 -25.42 -2.08
CA LEU A 9 -4.22 -24.36 -1.77
C LEU A 9 -3.65 -23.76 -3.06
N VAL A 10 -3.32 -22.47 -3.02
CA VAL A 10 -2.65 -21.73 -4.10
C VAL A 10 -1.37 -21.12 -3.54
N PHE A 11 -0.22 -21.68 -3.90
CA PHE A 11 1.08 -21.20 -3.45
C PHE A 11 1.69 -20.19 -4.41
N ASP A 12 1.49 -20.41 -5.71
CA ASP A 12 2.01 -19.52 -6.75
C ASP A 12 1.09 -18.32 -6.94
N GLU A 13 1.70 -17.15 -7.04
CA GLU A 13 0.95 -15.94 -7.38
C GLU A 13 0.32 -16.08 -8.78
N PRO A 14 -0.98 -15.77 -8.93
CA PRO A 14 -1.59 -15.71 -10.25
C PRO A 14 -0.87 -14.73 -11.17
N VAL A 15 -0.92 -14.96 -12.48
CA VAL A 15 -0.25 -14.09 -13.45
C VAL A 15 -0.89 -12.69 -13.46
N GLN A 16 -0.08 -11.68 -13.16
CA GLN A 16 -0.52 -10.28 -13.11
C GLN A 16 -0.48 -9.62 -14.50
N ARG A 17 -1.63 -9.09 -14.94
CA ARG A 17 -1.75 -8.37 -16.23
C ARG A 17 -1.36 -6.89 -16.14
N LYS A 18 -1.48 -6.29 -14.96
CA LYS A 18 -1.10 -4.90 -14.67
C LYS A 18 -0.13 -4.91 -13.52
N LYS A 19 1.04 -4.28 -13.69
CA LYS A 19 2.01 -4.10 -12.62
C LYS A 19 1.74 -2.77 -11.91
N ALA A 20 1.98 -2.74 -10.60
CA ALA A 20 1.98 -1.49 -9.87
C ALA A 20 3.06 -0.55 -10.44
N PRO A 21 2.76 0.75 -10.62
CA PRO A 21 3.80 1.75 -10.79
C PRO A 21 4.79 1.66 -9.62
N LYS A 22 6.08 1.77 -9.92
CA LYS A 22 7.11 1.79 -8.88
C LYS A 22 6.97 3.05 -8.03
N HIS A 23 7.13 2.90 -6.73
CA HIS A 23 6.96 3.96 -5.75
C HIS A 23 8.24 4.10 -4.90
N LEU A 24 8.50 5.30 -4.39
CA LEU A 24 9.65 5.59 -3.53
C LEU A 24 9.68 4.72 -2.26
N ALA A 25 8.51 4.26 -1.82
CA ALA A 25 8.34 3.37 -0.68
C ALA A 25 8.77 1.92 -0.95
N ASP A 26 8.80 1.47 -2.21
CA ASP A 26 9.33 0.15 -2.60
C ASP A 26 10.85 0.05 -2.38
N LEU A 27 11.53 1.17 -2.14
CA LEU A 27 12.99 1.27 -2.10
C LEU A 27 13.52 1.52 -0.70
N ALA A 28 14.61 0.82 -0.37
CA ALA A 28 15.42 1.12 0.79
C ALA A 28 15.99 2.55 0.69
N PRO A 29 16.23 3.25 1.82
CA PRO A 29 16.71 4.63 1.82
C PRO A 29 17.97 4.87 0.99
N ALA A 30 18.88 3.89 0.92
CA ALA A 30 20.12 3.97 0.15
C ALA A 30 19.88 4.03 -1.38
N ASP A 31 18.83 3.39 -1.88
CA ASP A 31 18.59 3.20 -3.31
C ASP A 31 17.78 4.33 -3.94
N ARG A 32 17.07 5.12 -3.13
CA ARG A 32 16.16 6.19 -3.60
C ARG A 32 16.88 7.26 -4.42
N LYS A 33 18.12 7.60 -4.05
CA LYS A 33 18.95 8.59 -4.76
C LYS A 33 19.36 8.10 -6.15
N ALA A 34 19.71 6.81 -6.27
CA ALA A 34 20.05 6.20 -7.55
C ALA A 34 18.82 6.18 -8.46
N TRP A 35 17.67 5.77 -7.93
CA TRP A 35 16.42 5.75 -8.70
C TRP A 35 15.97 7.13 -9.18
N ALA A 36 16.07 8.18 -8.35
CA ALA A 36 15.79 9.54 -8.81
C ALA A 36 16.71 9.99 -9.95
N LYS A 37 17.99 9.60 -9.92
CA LYS A 37 18.94 9.88 -11.01
C LYS A 37 18.55 9.15 -12.30
N GLU A 38 18.13 7.90 -12.22
CA GLU A 38 17.64 7.12 -13.37
C GLU A 38 16.42 7.78 -14.03
N LEU A 39 15.55 8.41 -13.23
CA LEU A 39 14.39 9.17 -13.70
C LEU A 39 14.74 10.59 -14.20
N GLY A 40 16.01 10.99 -14.17
CA GLY A 40 16.48 12.30 -14.65
C GLY A 40 16.41 13.43 -13.62
N PHE A 41 16.12 13.13 -12.35
CA PHE A 41 16.09 14.13 -11.28
C PHE A 41 17.43 14.24 -10.56
N GLN A 42 17.64 15.38 -9.90
CA GLN A 42 18.78 15.54 -9.00
C GLN A 42 18.65 14.58 -7.81
N PRO A 43 19.70 13.85 -7.41
CA PRO A 43 19.61 12.81 -6.38
C PRO A 43 19.05 13.30 -5.03
N PHE A 44 19.26 14.56 -4.68
CA PHE A 44 18.74 15.13 -3.44
C PHE A 44 17.21 15.28 -3.43
N ARG A 45 16.54 15.32 -4.60
CA ARG A 45 15.07 15.37 -4.70
C ARG A 45 14.42 14.15 -4.03
N ALA A 46 15.03 12.98 -4.16
CA ALA A 46 14.57 11.77 -3.48
C ALA A 46 14.55 11.94 -1.96
N ALA A 47 15.53 12.64 -1.38
CA ALA A 47 15.59 12.89 0.05
C ALA A 47 14.52 13.89 0.50
N GLN A 48 14.28 14.95 -0.28
CA GLN A 48 13.20 15.92 0.01
C GLN A 48 11.84 15.23 0.00
N VAL A 49 11.54 14.47 -1.06
CA VAL A 49 10.28 13.72 -1.17
C VAL A 49 10.16 12.67 -0.07
N ALA A 50 11.23 11.95 0.27
CA ALA A 50 11.21 11.01 1.38
C ALA A 50 10.91 11.68 2.73
N THR A 51 11.41 12.90 2.98
CA THR A 51 11.08 13.67 4.18
C THR A 51 9.60 14.02 4.22
N HIS A 52 9.04 14.55 3.14
CA HIS A 52 7.60 14.86 3.08
C HIS A 52 6.74 13.60 3.30
N TYR A 53 7.09 12.52 2.61
CA TYR A 53 6.32 11.28 2.65
C TYR A 53 6.42 10.55 4.00
N PHE A 54 7.63 10.35 4.55
CA PHE A 54 7.83 9.53 5.74
C PHE A 54 7.88 10.31 7.06
N ALA A 55 8.34 11.56 7.04
CA ALA A 55 8.46 12.38 8.26
C ALA A 55 7.27 13.31 8.44
N HIS A 56 6.82 13.97 7.36
CA HIS A 56 5.65 14.86 7.41
C HIS A 56 4.33 14.12 7.19
N LEU A 57 4.38 12.84 6.78
CA LEU A 57 3.20 12.00 6.51
C LEU A 57 2.27 12.61 5.45
N SER A 58 2.84 13.35 4.48
CA SER A 58 2.11 14.01 3.39
C SER A 58 2.65 13.56 2.03
N ASN A 59 1.72 13.29 1.10
CA ASN A 59 2.03 13.08 -0.31
C ASN A 59 1.35 14.14 -1.19
N ASP A 60 1.07 15.31 -0.62
CA ASP A 60 0.53 16.44 -1.38
C ASP A 60 1.69 17.29 -1.93
N PRO A 61 1.94 17.28 -3.26
CA PRO A 61 2.99 18.10 -3.84
C PRO A 61 2.82 19.60 -3.56
N GLU A 62 1.60 20.10 -3.34
CA GLU A 62 1.36 21.52 -3.09
C GLU A 62 2.02 22.00 -1.78
N GLU A 63 2.19 21.10 -0.81
CA GLU A 63 2.80 21.38 0.49
C GLU A 63 4.35 21.36 0.47
N TRP A 64 4.98 20.94 -0.64
CA TRP A 64 6.43 20.78 -0.75
C TRP A 64 7.17 22.12 -0.96
N SER A 65 7.21 22.93 0.09
CA SER A 65 7.78 24.30 0.08
C SER A 65 9.24 24.40 -0.35
N ASP A 66 10.03 23.34 -0.19
CA ASP A 66 11.45 23.25 -0.55
C ASP A 66 11.72 22.71 -1.97
N ILE A 67 10.65 22.46 -2.74
CA ILE A 67 10.69 22.11 -4.16
C ILE A 67 10.04 23.23 -4.97
N PRO A 68 10.65 23.73 -6.07
CA PRO A 68 10.05 24.75 -6.92
C PRO A 68 8.68 24.34 -7.45
N ALA A 69 7.72 25.27 -7.44
CA ALA A 69 6.32 25.00 -7.78
C ALA A 69 6.15 24.26 -9.13
N ALA A 70 6.95 24.65 -10.13
CA ALA A 70 6.93 24.07 -11.47
C ALA A 70 7.42 22.61 -11.53
N GLU A 71 8.18 22.13 -10.54
CA GLU A 71 8.77 20.77 -10.53
C GLU A 71 7.94 19.77 -9.70
N ARG A 72 7.16 20.24 -8.72
CA ARG A 72 6.53 19.39 -7.69
C ARG A 72 5.68 18.27 -8.27
N GLN A 73 4.77 18.59 -9.19
CA GLN A 73 3.85 17.59 -9.76
C GLN A 73 4.61 16.52 -10.55
N GLY A 74 5.55 16.92 -11.41
CA GLY A 74 6.35 15.96 -12.20
C GLY A 74 7.20 15.04 -11.32
N ILE A 75 7.72 15.56 -10.20
CA ILE A 75 8.44 14.76 -9.20
C ILE A 75 7.48 13.80 -8.48
N ALA A 76 6.30 14.26 -8.07
CA ALA A 76 5.31 13.44 -7.39
C ALA A 76 4.79 12.30 -8.27
N ASP A 77 4.45 12.60 -9.53
CA ASP A 77 3.97 11.61 -10.49
C ASP A 77 5.00 10.50 -10.74
N ALA A 78 6.29 10.83 -10.68
CA ALA A 78 7.38 9.90 -10.94
C ALA A 78 7.86 9.13 -9.70
N LEU A 79 7.93 9.78 -8.53
CA LEU A 79 8.49 9.18 -7.31
C LEU A 79 7.42 8.63 -6.37
N THR A 80 6.25 9.27 -6.28
CA THR A 80 5.18 8.90 -5.35
C THR A 80 3.80 8.83 -6.02
N PRO A 81 3.67 8.09 -7.15
CA PRO A 81 2.40 7.97 -7.85
C PRO A 81 1.31 7.42 -6.93
N LYS A 82 0.07 7.91 -7.08
CA LYS A 82 -1.05 7.46 -6.26
C LYS A 82 -1.36 5.98 -6.54
N LEU A 83 -1.08 5.12 -5.55
CA LEU A 83 -1.30 3.67 -5.66
C LEU A 83 -2.60 3.16 -5.04
N ILE A 84 -3.15 3.89 -4.06
CA ILE A 84 -4.33 3.49 -3.30
C ILE A 84 -5.30 4.66 -3.13
N GLU A 85 -6.59 4.34 -3.06
CA GLU A 85 -7.68 5.27 -2.85
C GLU A 85 -8.58 4.75 -1.72
N LEU A 86 -8.88 5.60 -0.73
CA LEU A 86 -9.84 5.27 0.31
C LEU A 86 -11.25 5.23 -0.30
N VAL A 87 -11.93 4.09 -0.20
CA VAL A 87 -13.30 3.92 -0.70
C VAL A 87 -14.31 4.24 0.38
N THR A 88 -14.12 3.68 1.57
CA THR A 88 -15.02 3.91 2.71
C THR A 88 -14.34 3.59 4.02
N THR A 89 -14.86 4.18 5.09
CA THR A 89 -14.42 3.97 6.48
C THR A 89 -15.60 3.51 7.32
N ARG A 90 -15.35 2.53 8.20
CA ARG A 90 -16.28 2.10 9.25
C ARG A 90 -15.60 2.22 10.60
N THR A 91 -16.33 2.71 11.59
CA THR A 91 -15.82 2.86 12.96
C THR A 91 -16.73 2.17 13.96
N THR A 92 -16.15 1.67 15.04
CA THR A 92 -16.85 1.11 16.20
C THR A 92 -16.19 1.60 17.49
N ASP A 93 -16.79 1.29 18.64
CA ASP A 93 -16.19 1.53 19.96
C ASP A 93 -15.84 3.01 20.19
N GLY A 94 -16.73 3.92 19.78
CA GLY A 94 -16.49 5.36 19.88
C GLY A 94 -15.35 5.87 18.98
N GLY A 95 -14.98 5.13 17.94
CA GLY A 95 -13.87 5.47 17.04
C GLY A 95 -12.53 4.84 17.43
N MET A 96 -12.49 4.02 18.48
CA MET A 96 -11.27 3.31 18.89
C MET A 96 -10.87 2.21 17.90
N THR A 97 -11.84 1.70 17.14
CA THR A 97 -11.59 0.79 16.02
C THR A 97 -12.07 1.44 14.73
N ARG A 98 -11.18 1.54 13.75
CA ARG A 98 -11.45 2.07 12.40
C ARG A 98 -11.02 1.04 11.36
N LYS A 99 -11.94 0.63 10.49
CA LYS A 99 -11.65 -0.19 9.32
C LYS A 99 -11.79 0.64 8.05
N ASP A 100 -10.76 0.60 7.22
CA ASP A 100 -10.72 1.27 5.92
C ASP A 100 -10.71 0.25 4.78
N LEU A 101 -11.51 0.53 3.76
CA LEU A 101 -11.52 -0.19 2.50
C LEU A 101 -10.73 0.62 1.47
N TRP A 102 -9.68 0.01 0.91
CA TRP A 102 -8.79 0.64 -0.06
C TRP A 102 -9.01 0.02 -1.44
N LYS A 103 -9.07 0.86 -2.46
CA LYS A 103 -8.99 0.47 -3.87
C LYS A 103 -7.58 0.70 -4.36
N LEU A 104 -6.93 -0.37 -4.81
CA LEU A 104 -5.58 -0.34 -5.34
C LEU A 104 -5.56 0.15 -6.80
N HIS A 105 -4.36 0.44 -7.34
CA HIS A 105 -4.14 0.96 -8.70
C HIS A 105 -4.80 0.14 -9.82
N ASP A 106 -5.06 -1.14 -9.60
CA ASP A 106 -5.69 -2.07 -10.54
C ASP A 106 -7.19 -2.31 -10.26
N GLY A 107 -7.75 -1.64 -9.26
CA GLY A 107 -9.16 -1.71 -8.87
C GLY A 107 -9.46 -2.79 -7.82
N VAL A 108 -8.47 -3.60 -7.43
CA VAL A 108 -8.64 -4.62 -6.38
C VAL A 108 -8.81 -3.95 -5.02
N LEU A 109 -9.63 -4.56 -4.17
CA LEU A 109 -9.93 -4.04 -2.83
C LEU A 109 -9.15 -4.79 -1.76
N VAL A 110 -8.62 -4.05 -0.79
CA VAL A 110 -8.00 -4.60 0.44
C VAL A 110 -8.41 -3.77 1.65
N GLU A 111 -8.25 -4.33 2.84
CA GLU A 111 -8.62 -3.67 4.09
C GLU A 111 -7.39 -3.37 4.96
N SER A 112 -7.50 -2.31 5.75
CA SER A 112 -6.66 -2.11 6.93
C SER A 112 -7.52 -1.79 8.15
N VAL A 113 -7.02 -2.10 9.34
CA VAL A 113 -7.72 -1.83 10.60
C VAL A 113 -6.80 -1.11 11.55
N LEU A 114 -7.20 0.09 11.97
CA LEU A 114 -6.55 0.85 13.03
C LEU A 114 -7.29 0.61 14.34
N MET A 115 -6.57 0.16 15.36
CA MET A 115 -7.08 -0.09 16.71
C MET A 115 -6.28 0.73 17.70
N ARG A 116 -6.97 1.54 18.49
CA ARG A 116 -6.40 2.36 19.55
C ARG A 116 -6.66 1.69 20.89
N TYR A 117 -5.63 1.66 21.73
CA TYR A 117 -5.68 1.19 23.11
C TYR A 117 -5.14 2.30 24.02
N THR A 118 -5.25 2.10 25.34
CA THR A 118 -4.77 3.08 26.32
C THR A 118 -3.27 3.31 26.25
N ASP A 119 -2.49 2.29 25.88
CA ASP A 119 -1.02 2.28 25.93
C ASP A 119 -0.35 2.14 24.55
N ARG A 120 -1.13 1.89 23.50
CA ARG A 120 -0.59 1.66 22.14
C ARG A 120 -1.62 1.93 21.05
N THR A 121 -1.14 2.00 19.82
CA THR A 121 -1.97 1.94 18.61
C THR A 121 -1.45 0.81 17.73
N THR A 122 -2.36 -0.01 17.21
CA THR A 122 -2.04 -1.14 16.33
C THR A 122 -2.68 -0.93 14.98
N VAL A 123 -1.91 -1.15 13.91
CA VAL A 123 -2.43 -1.20 12.55
C VAL A 123 -2.32 -2.64 12.04
N CYS A 124 -3.44 -3.17 11.56
CA CYS A 124 -3.50 -4.41 10.79
C CYS A 124 -3.46 -4.04 9.31
N ILE A 125 -2.48 -4.57 8.58
CA ILE A 125 -2.28 -4.34 7.16
C ILE A 125 -2.39 -5.66 6.39
N SER A 126 -2.93 -5.58 5.18
CA SER A 126 -2.95 -6.72 4.26
C SER A 126 -1.59 -6.88 3.58
N SER A 127 -1.17 -8.12 3.31
CA SER A 127 0.04 -8.44 2.52
C SER A 127 -0.28 -9.00 1.13
N GLN A 128 -1.50 -9.47 0.94
CA GLN A 128 -2.01 -10.05 -0.29
C GLN A 128 -3.43 -9.54 -0.54
N ALA A 129 -3.84 -9.51 -1.80
CA ALA A 129 -5.24 -9.36 -2.16
C ALA A 129 -5.88 -10.75 -2.23
N GLY A 130 -6.61 -11.11 -1.17
CA GLY A 130 -7.06 -12.48 -0.95
C GLY A 130 -5.96 -13.36 -0.35
N CYS A 131 -6.20 -14.66 -0.23
CA CYS A 131 -5.22 -15.58 0.36
C CYS A 131 -5.33 -16.99 -0.25
N GLY A 132 -4.20 -17.56 -0.65
CA GLY A 132 -4.14 -18.88 -1.28
C GLY A 132 -4.23 -20.06 -0.30
N MET A 133 -4.16 -19.79 1.01
CA MET A 133 -4.18 -20.83 2.04
C MET A 133 -5.56 -21.44 2.27
N ASN A 134 -6.63 -20.79 1.78
CA ASN A 134 -7.99 -21.31 1.79
C ASN A 134 -8.43 -21.91 3.14
N CYS A 135 -8.04 -21.29 4.26
CA CYS A 135 -8.43 -21.74 5.60
C CYS A 135 -9.96 -21.68 5.73
N PRO A 136 -10.65 -22.76 6.14
CA PRO A 136 -12.11 -22.86 6.03
C PRO A 136 -12.88 -21.85 6.90
N PHE A 137 -12.25 -21.34 7.95
CA PHE A 137 -12.79 -20.32 8.85
C PHE A 137 -12.47 -18.89 8.41
N CYS A 138 -11.68 -18.69 7.35
CA CYS A 138 -11.17 -17.39 6.94
C CYS A 138 -11.90 -16.91 5.68
N ALA A 139 -12.67 -15.82 5.80
CA ALA A 139 -13.34 -15.20 4.66
C ALA A 139 -12.34 -14.80 3.54
N THR A 140 -11.16 -14.31 3.90
CA THR A 140 -10.09 -13.97 2.93
C THR A 140 -9.55 -15.20 2.20
N GLY A 141 -9.47 -16.36 2.87
CA GLY A 141 -9.09 -17.62 2.26
C GLY A 141 -10.15 -18.13 1.27
N GLN A 142 -11.43 -18.02 1.64
CA GLN A 142 -12.55 -18.42 0.79
C GLN A 142 -12.66 -17.57 -0.50
N ALA A 143 -12.19 -16.31 -0.46
CA ALA A 143 -12.11 -15.45 -1.64
C ALA A 143 -11.04 -15.89 -2.66
N GLY A 144 -10.10 -16.76 -2.26
CA GLY A 144 -8.95 -17.18 -3.06
C GLY A 144 -7.88 -16.09 -3.16
N LEU A 145 -6.76 -16.41 -3.82
CA LEU A 145 -5.66 -15.46 -4.05
C LEU A 145 -5.85 -14.73 -5.37
N THR A 146 -5.81 -13.39 -5.34
CA THR A 146 -5.71 -12.57 -6.55
C THR A 146 -4.26 -12.30 -6.89
N ARG A 147 -3.48 -11.77 -5.94
CA ARG A 147 -2.08 -11.37 -6.11
C ARG A 147 -1.39 -10.99 -4.81
N ASN A 148 -0.08 -10.83 -4.87
CA ASN A 148 0.70 -10.20 -3.80
C ASN A 148 0.61 -8.67 -3.87
N LEU A 149 0.79 -8.02 -2.73
CA LEU A 149 1.00 -6.56 -2.69
C LEU A 149 2.49 -6.24 -2.88
N THR A 150 2.77 -5.07 -3.45
CA THR A 150 4.14 -4.50 -3.47
C THR A 150 4.50 -3.95 -2.08
N ALA A 151 5.77 -3.58 -1.90
CA ALA A 151 6.31 -3.15 -0.62
C ALA A 151 5.95 -1.69 -0.27
#